data_AF-A0A7Y9LVD9-F1
#
_entry.id   AF-A0A7Y9LVD9-F1
#
_cell.length_a   1.000
_cell.length_b   1.000
_cell.length_c   1.000
_cell.angle_alpha   90.00
_cell.angle_beta   90.00
_cell.angle_gamma   90.00
#
_symmetry.space_group_name_H-M   'P 1'
#
loop_
_entity.id
_entity.type
_entity.pdbx_description
1 polymer ?
#
loop_
_entity_poly.entity_id
_entity_poly.type
_entity_poly.pdbx_seq_one_letter_code
_entity_poly.pdbx_strand_id
1 'polypeptide(L)'
;MIEDLSIRNVDARPGYPFHDSVELPGWENRSVWGYDIPSQTFYAQLWSNASTRKDPDLWLSGVTERYPWPACIALRIFSSLEVNPIEAVNALGIGSVDEPMRSKLEIFAKFEDFDGTSDYERGATQALQWLLGESQVTPGSQEAWYQTSPGRDYVNAEWHMVTGRIYLEPNNEFVKGVDEILSWMQDLR
;
A
#
# COMPACT_ATOMS: atom_id res chain seq x y z
N MET A 1 -22.17 9.52 14.16
CA MET A 1 -20.90 9.54 13.41
C MET A 1 -20.76 8.16 12.81
N ILE A 2 -20.68 8.07 11.48
CA ILE A 2 -20.25 6.84 10.82
C ILE A 2 -18.73 6.86 10.93
N GLU A 3 -18.15 5.86 11.59
CA GLU A 3 -16.70 5.71 11.71
C GLU A 3 -16.14 5.35 10.33
N ASP A 4 -15.15 6.11 9.86
CA ASP A 4 -14.50 5.82 8.59
C ASP A 4 -13.57 4.61 8.77
N LEU A 5 -14.04 3.45 8.30
CA LEU A 5 -13.32 2.20 8.45
C LEU A 5 -11.99 2.20 7.69
N SER A 6 -11.79 3.07 6.70
CA SER A 6 -10.57 3.10 5.88
C SER A 6 -9.32 3.57 6.62
N ILE A 7 -9.47 4.23 7.77
CA ILE A 7 -8.37 4.83 8.55
C ILE A 7 -8.25 4.29 9.99
N ARG A 8 -9.06 3.30 10.38
CA ARG A 8 -9.16 2.81 11.77
C ARG A 8 -7.85 2.22 12.33
N ASN A 9 -6.92 1.84 11.45
CA ASN A 9 -5.62 1.22 11.76
C ASN A 9 -4.43 2.01 11.18
N VAL A 10 -4.60 3.31 10.89
CA VAL A 10 -3.52 4.16 10.33
C VAL A 10 -2.25 4.16 11.19
N ASP A 11 -2.39 4.00 12.52
CA ASP A 11 -1.29 3.97 13.48
C ASP A 11 -0.67 2.56 13.68
N ALA A 12 -1.15 1.54 12.97
CA ALA A 12 -0.65 0.17 13.10
C ALA A 12 0.84 0.11 12.76
N ARG A 13 1.64 -0.36 13.71
CA ARG A 13 3.11 -0.39 13.60
C ARG A 13 3.73 -1.56 14.37
N PRO A 14 4.93 -2.01 13.98
CA PRO A 14 5.62 -3.12 14.63
C PRO A 14 5.79 -2.90 16.13
N GLY A 15 5.71 -4.00 16.88
CA GLY A 15 5.91 -4.01 18.33
C GLY A 15 4.67 -3.68 19.16
N TYR A 16 3.56 -3.30 18.52
CA TYR A 16 2.29 -3.06 19.20
C TYR A 16 1.30 -4.17 18.86
N PRO A 17 0.78 -4.91 19.85
CA PRO A 17 -0.20 -5.95 19.59
C PRO A 17 -1.51 -5.31 19.15
N PHE A 18 -2.07 -5.82 18.06
CA PHE A 18 -3.45 -5.55 17.69
C PHE A 18 -4.00 -6.71 16.88
N HIS A 19 -5.32 -6.76 16.83
CA HIS A 19 -6.10 -7.74 16.09
C HIS A 19 -7.38 -7.05 15.66
N ASP A 20 -7.72 -7.16 14.38
CA ASP A 20 -8.89 -6.50 13.81
C ASP A 20 -9.48 -7.30 12.63
N SER A 21 -10.71 -6.97 12.25
CA SER A 21 -11.37 -7.52 11.06
C SER A 21 -10.70 -7.01 9.77
N VAL A 22 -10.87 -7.78 8.69
CA VAL A 22 -10.53 -7.35 7.32
C VAL A 22 -11.83 -7.02 6.60
N GLU A 23 -12.05 -5.74 6.27
CA GLU A 23 -13.26 -5.23 5.62
C GLU A 23 -13.14 -5.29 4.08
N LEU A 24 -12.79 -6.46 3.56
CA LEU A 24 -12.65 -6.70 2.12
C LEU A 24 -13.94 -7.33 1.56
N PRO A 25 -14.62 -6.73 0.56
CA PRO A 25 -15.84 -7.29 0.00
C PRO A 25 -15.67 -8.72 -0.51
N GLY A 26 -16.54 -9.62 -0.04
CA GLY A 26 -16.48 -11.05 -0.34
C GLY A 26 -15.61 -11.86 0.62
N TRP A 27 -15.00 -11.24 1.64
CA TRP A 27 -14.10 -11.86 2.62
C TRP A 27 -14.34 -11.39 4.06
N GLU A 28 -15.20 -10.41 4.28
CA GLU A 28 -15.35 -9.64 5.51
C GLU A 28 -15.94 -10.41 6.69
N ASN A 29 -16.64 -11.53 6.47
CA ASN A 29 -17.42 -12.17 7.53
C ASN A 29 -16.59 -12.82 8.65
N ARG A 30 -15.39 -13.31 8.32
CA ARG A 30 -14.54 -14.07 9.26
C ARG A 30 -13.06 -13.72 9.17
N SER A 31 -12.69 -12.86 8.24
CA SER A 31 -11.29 -12.55 7.97
C SER A 31 -10.75 -11.60 9.02
N VAL A 32 -9.52 -11.85 9.44
CA VAL A 32 -8.85 -11.11 10.51
C VAL A 32 -7.41 -10.86 10.16
N TRP A 33 -6.85 -9.80 10.71
CA TRP A 33 -5.45 -9.47 10.59
C TRP A 33 -4.93 -8.85 11.89
N GLY A 34 -3.61 -8.71 11.99
CA GLY A 34 -3.02 -8.15 13.19
C GLY A 34 -1.50 -8.23 13.21
N TYR A 35 -0.94 -8.00 14.39
CA TYR A 35 0.49 -8.14 14.67
C TYR A 35 0.73 -9.20 15.73
N ASP A 36 1.57 -10.19 15.40
CA ASP A 36 2.00 -11.23 16.32
C ASP A 36 3.32 -10.82 17.00
N ILE A 37 3.27 -10.52 18.30
CA ILE A 37 4.46 -10.14 19.09
C ILE A 37 5.53 -11.25 19.10
N PRO A 38 5.19 -12.52 19.42
CA PRO A 38 6.17 -13.60 19.46
C PRO A 38 6.98 -13.74 18.17
N SER A 39 6.30 -13.70 17.01
CA SER A 39 6.95 -13.86 15.70
C SER A 39 7.42 -12.53 15.09
N GLN A 40 7.14 -11.40 15.75
CA GLN A 40 7.49 -10.05 15.30
C GLN A 40 7.14 -9.78 13.82
N THR A 41 5.88 -10.06 13.48
CA THR A 41 5.38 -9.98 12.10
C THR A 41 3.90 -9.67 12.10
N PHE A 42 3.45 -8.96 11.08
CA PHE A 42 2.04 -8.88 10.75
C PHE A 42 1.55 -10.23 10.21
N TYR A 43 0.25 -10.47 10.33
CA TYR A 43 -0.43 -11.64 9.77
C TYR A 43 -1.81 -11.26 9.25
N ALA A 44 -2.35 -12.09 8.36
CA ALA A 44 -3.76 -12.08 8.00
C ALA A 44 -4.24 -13.50 7.70
N GLN A 45 -5.49 -13.78 8.08
CA GLN A 45 -6.20 -15.01 7.76
C GLN A 45 -7.49 -14.61 7.06
N LEU A 46 -7.63 -15.01 5.81
CA LEU A 46 -8.76 -14.63 4.97
C LEU A 46 -9.56 -15.86 4.57
N TRP A 47 -10.88 -15.75 4.75
CA TRP A 47 -11.86 -16.72 4.28
C TRP A 47 -12.81 -16.02 3.33
N SER A 48 -13.00 -16.58 2.14
CA SER A 48 -14.06 -16.11 1.27
C SER A 48 -15.40 -16.30 1.99
N ASN A 49 -16.33 -15.37 1.82
CA ASN A 49 -17.69 -15.47 2.38
C ASN A 49 -18.43 -16.73 1.92
N ALA A 50 -18.05 -17.29 0.77
CA ALA A 50 -18.58 -18.55 0.25
C ALA A 50 -17.89 -19.81 0.85
N SER A 51 -16.78 -19.63 1.57
CA SER A 51 -15.95 -20.73 2.06
C SER A 51 -16.56 -21.40 3.30
N THR A 52 -16.78 -22.71 3.20
CA THR A 52 -17.18 -23.56 4.32
C THR A 52 -15.99 -24.24 5.00
N ARG A 53 -14.76 -23.92 4.56
CA ARG A 53 -13.54 -24.54 5.10
C ARG A 53 -13.28 -24.04 6.52
N LYS A 54 -12.64 -24.92 7.30
CA LYS A 54 -12.13 -24.56 8.63
C LYS A 54 -10.87 -23.70 8.52
N ASP A 55 -9.95 -24.11 7.65
CA ASP A 55 -8.71 -23.38 7.38
C ASP A 55 -8.96 -22.17 6.46
N PRO A 56 -8.17 -21.09 6.60
CA PRO A 56 -8.25 -19.92 5.72
C PRO A 56 -7.97 -20.29 4.26
N ASP A 57 -8.63 -19.58 3.34
CA ASP A 57 -8.35 -19.69 1.92
C ASP A 57 -7.02 -18.99 1.57
N LEU A 58 -6.69 -17.92 2.30
CA LEU A 58 -5.37 -17.27 2.27
C LEU A 58 -4.87 -17.05 3.70
N TRP A 59 -3.69 -17.61 4.00
CA TRP A 59 -3.00 -17.40 5.27
C TRP A 59 -1.66 -16.71 5.06
N LEU A 60 -1.60 -15.44 5.42
CA LEU A 60 -0.37 -14.66 5.48
C LEU A 60 0.18 -14.78 6.90
N SER A 61 1.25 -15.56 7.06
CA SER A 61 1.91 -15.74 8.35
C SER A 61 3.43 -15.57 8.23
N GLY A 62 4.06 -15.23 9.35
CA GLY A 62 5.52 -15.16 9.49
C GLY A 62 6.28 -16.47 9.27
N VAL A 63 5.59 -17.59 9.04
CA VAL A 63 6.21 -18.91 8.89
C VAL A 63 6.88 -19.07 7.53
N THR A 64 6.24 -18.60 6.46
CA THR A 64 6.75 -18.71 5.08
C THR A 64 7.47 -17.45 4.63
N GLU A 65 7.00 -16.29 5.08
CA GLU A 65 7.54 -14.99 4.74
C GLU A 65 7.27 -14.03 5.89
N ARG A 66 8.23 -13.14 6.19
CA ARG A 66 8.06 -12.15 7.25
C ARG A 66 7.40 -10.90 6.69
N TYR A 67 6.38 -10.40 7.38
CA TYR A 67 5.68 -9.15 7.06
C TYR A 67 5.99 -8.11 8.12
N PRO A 68 7.07 -7.32 7.97
CA PRO A 68 7.50 -6.40 9.01
C PRO A 68 6.67 -5.11 9.06
N TRP A 69 5.77 -4.86 8.11
CA TRP A 69 4.96 -3.63 8.06
C TRP A 69 3.52 -3.93 7.58
N PRO A 70 2.47 -3.17 8.00
CA PRO A 70 1.09 -3.41 7.56
C PRO A 70 0.94 -3.43 6.04
N ALA A 71 1.66 -2.54 5.36
CA ALA A 71 1.66 -2.41 3.91
C ALA A 71 2.07 -3.70 3.18
N CYS A 72 2.85 -4.59 3.82
CA CYS A 72 3.19 -5.89 3.26
C CYS A 72 1.95 -6.81 3.18
N ILE A 73 1.04 -6.73 4.15
CA ILE A 73 -0.22 -7.48 4.14
C ILE A 73 -1.13 -6.96 3.03
N ALA A 74 -1.27 -5.64 2.89
CA ALA A 74 -2.05 -5.03 1.80
C ALA A 74 -1.52 -5.47 0.43
N LEU A 75 -0.21 -5.39 0.21
CA LEU A 75 0.44 -5.83 -1.03
C LEU A 75 0.19 -7.30 -1.33
N ARG A 76 0.24 -8.18 -0.32
CA ARG A 76 -0.04 -9.61 -0.50
C ARG A 76 -1.51 -9.92 -0.77
N ILE A 77 -2.43 -9.20 -0.13
CA ILE A 77 -3.87 -9.30 -0.42
C ILE A 77 -4.12 -8.87 -1.87
N PHE A 78 -3.63 -7.70 -2.27
CA PHE A 78 -3.68 -7.20 -3.65
C PHE A 78 -3.17 -8.27 -4.64
N SER A 79 -1.95 -8.77 -4.42
CA SER A 79 -1.30 -9.69 -5.37
C SER A 79 -1.92 -11.10 -5.41
N SER A 80 -2.47 -11.58 -4.29
CA SER A 80 -2.99 -12.96 -4.20
C SER A 80 -4.45 -13.07 -4.62
N LEU A 81 -5.22 -11.98 -4.45
CA LEU A 81 -6.65 -11.95 -4.72
C LEU A 81 -7.00 -11.12 -5.96
N GLU A 82 -6.02 -10.45 -6.57
CA GLU A 82 -6.18 -9.60 -7.75
C GLU A 82 -7.26 -8.51 -7.55
N VAL A 83 -7.34 -7.97 -6.33
CA VAL A 83 -8.27 -6.89 -5.97
C VAL A 83 -7.69 -5.51 -6.31
N ASN A 84 -8.50 -4.46 -6.25
CA ASN A 84 -7.97 -3.09 -6.43
C ASN A 84 -7.03 -2.72 -5.27
N PRO A 85 -5.90 -2.02 -5.50
CA PRO A 85 -5.00 -1.61 -4.42
C PRO A 85 -5.68 -0.72 -3.36
N ILE A 86 -6.66 0.12 -3.75
CA ILE A 86 -7.47 0.91 -2.81
C ILE A 86 -8.30 -0.01 -1.91
N GLU A 87 -8.92 -1.05 -2.48
CA GLU A 87 -9.71 -2.01 -1.70
C GLU A 87 -8.83 -2.77 -0.70
N ALA A 88 -7.63 -3.18 -1.10
CA ALA A 88 -6.69 -3.87 -0.20
C ALA A 88 -6.27 -2.99 0.98
N VAL A 89 -6.00 -1.70 0.75
CA VAL A 89 -5.64 -0.73 1.80
C VAL A 89 -6.82 -0.43 2.72
N ASN A 90 -7.99 -0.15 2.15
CA ASN A 90 -9.20 0.17 2.90
C ASN A 90 -9.71 -1.03 3.73
N ALA A 91 -9.55 -2.24 3.22
CA ALA A 91 -9.95 -3.46 3.94
C ALA A 91 -9.22 -3.59 5.28
N LEU A 92 -7.93 -3.23 5.30
CA LEU A 92 -7.13 -3.23 6.53
C LEU A 92 -7.34 -1.95 7.35
N GLY A 93 -7.96 -0.92 6.79
CA GLY A 93 -8.16 0.35 7.46
C GLY A 93 -6.86 1.12 7.66
N ILE A 94 -5.87 0.93 6.79
CA ILE A 94 -4.54 1.55 6.90
C ILE A 94 -4.36 2.75 5.97
N GLY A 95 -5.44 3.24 5.34
CA GLY A 95 -5.39 4.41 4.47
C GLY A 95 -5.00 5.69 5.21
N SER A 96 -4.73 6.75 4.46
CA SER A 96 -4.36 8.05 5.02
C SER A 96 -5.56 8.99 5.23
N VAL A 97 -5.41 9.87 6.21
CA VAL A 97 -6.28 11.03 6.44
C VAL A 97 -6.12 12.09 5.33
N ASP A 98 -7.15 12.92 5.16
CA ASP A 98 -7.30 13.92 4.09
C ASP A 98 -6.29 15.10 4.16
N GLU A 99 -5.00 14.84 3.94
CA GLU A 99 -3.96 15.89 3.87
C GLU A 99 -3.79 16.45 2.45
N PRO A 100 -3.87 17.76 2.18
CA PRO A 100 -3.86 18.26 0.80
C PRO A 100 -2.69 17.73 -0.05
N MET A 101 -2.96 17.34 -1.30
CA MET A 101 -1.93 16.93 -2.24
C MET A 101 -1.18 18.16 -2.78
N ARG A 102 0.12 18.00 -3.06
CA ARG A 102 0.92 19.05 -3.73
C ARG A 102 0.38 19.37 -5.11
N SER A 103 0.61 20.61 -5.55
CA SER A 103 0.14 21.09 -6.85
C SER A 103 0.97 20.54 -8.00
N LYS A 104 0.41 20.56 -9.22
CA LYS A 104 1.17 20.19 -10.43
C LYS A 104 2.44 21.02 -10.63
N LEU A 105 2.42 22.30 -10.23
CA LEU A 105 3.59 23.17 -10.33
C LEU A 105 4.72 22.69 -9.42
N GLU A 106 4.41 22.26 -8.20
CA GLU A 106 5.39 21.67 -7.28
C GLU A 106 5.93 20.34 -7.81
N ILE A 107 5.07 19.50 -8.42
CA ILE A 107 5.49 18.24 -9.06
C ILE A 107 6.45 18.54 -10.23
N PHE A 108 6.17 19.54 -11.06
CA PHE A 108 7.07 19.96 -12.14
C PHE A 108 8.42 20.44 -11.60
N ALA A 109 8.43 21.28 -10.56
CA ALA A 109 9.67 21.74 -9.94
C ALA A 109 10.49 20.56 -9.36
N LYS A 110 9.81 19.55 -8.81
CA LYS A 110 10.45 18.37 -8.21
C LYS A 110 11.22 17.51 -9.22
N PHE A 111 10.91 17.58 -10.52
CA PHE A 111 11.72 16.92 -11.55
C PHE A 111 13.15 17.47 -11.63
N GLU A 112 13.38 18.73 -11.26
CA GLU A 112 14.71 19.35 -11.32
C GLU A 112 15.70 18.73 -10.32
N ASP A 113 15.20 18.00 -9.31
CA ASP A 113 16.01 17.29 -8.32
C ASP A 113 16.65 16.00 -8.90
N PHE A 114 16.21 15.52 -10.07
CA PHE A 114 16.61 14.23 -10.62
C PHE A 114 17.13 14.33 -12.04
N ASP A 115 18.29 13.72 -12.31
CA ASP A 115 18.85 13.63 -13.66
C ASP A 115 18.52 12.31 -14.39
N GLY A 116 17.90 11.35 -13.67
CA GLY A 116 17.41 10.08 -14.20
C GLY A 116 18.50 9.03 -14.45
N THR A 117 19.71 9.21 -13.91
CA THR A 117 20.85 8.34 -14.24
C THR A 117 20.91 7.08 -13.38
N SER A 118 20.50 7.15 -12.12
CA SER A 118 20.44 6.01 -11.20
C SER A 118 19.08 5.29 -11.22
N ASP A 119 19.06 4.02 -10.80
CA ASP A 119 17.82 3.23 -10.68
C ASP A 119 16.80 3.91 -9.77
N TYR A 120 17.29 4.48 -8.67
CA TYR A 120 16.50 5.28 -7.73
C TYR A 120 15.89 6.51 -8.41
N GLU A 121 16.67 7.32 -9.14
CA GLU A 121 16.15 8.51 -9.84
C GLU A 121 15.17 8.15 -10.96
N ARG A 122 15.36 7.00 -11.62
CA ARG A 122 14.38 6.49 -12.60
C ARG A 122 13.05 6.14 -11.93
N GLY A 123 13.08 5.56 -10.73
CA GLY A 123 11.89 5.29 -9.93
C GLY A 123 11.16 6.58 -9.52
N ALA A 124 11.91 7.55 -9.00
CA ALA A 124 11.38 8.86 -8.65
C ALA A 124 10.74 9.56 -9.86
N THR A 125 11.45 9.58 -10.99
CA THR A 125 10.98 10.17 -12.25
C THR A 125 9.71 9.48 -12.75
N GLN A 126 9.63 8.15 -12.69
CA GLN A 126 8.43 7.40 -13.06
C GLN A 126 7.22 7.81 -12.20
N ALA A 127 7.41 7.92 -10.88
CA ALA A 127 6.35 8.32 -9.97
C ALA A 127 5.85 9.74 -10.27
N LEU A 128 6.76 10.69 -10.53
CA LEU A 128 6.40 12.05 -10.93
C LEU A 128 5.62 12.09 -12.26
N GLN A 129 6.06 11.32 -13.26
CA GLN A 129 5.34 11.20 -14.54
C GLN A 129 3.93 10.63 -14.35
N TRP A 130 3.78 9.62 -13.49
CA TRP A 130 2.46 9.08 -13.15
C TRP A 130 1.56 10.11 -12.46
N LEU A 131 2.10 10.88 -11.50
CA LEU A 131 1.36 11.97 -10.83
C LEU A 131 0.89 13.06 -11.81
N LEU A 132 1.66 13.34 -12.86
CA LEU A 132 1.26 14.25 -13.93
C LEU A 132 0.25 13.64 -14.92
N GLY A 133 -0.01 12.34 -14.84
CA GLY A 133 -0.88 11.60 -15.78
C GLY A 133 -0.20 11.24 -17.10
N GLU A 134 1.13 11.21 -17.12
CA GLU A 134 1.95 10.92 -18.30
C GLU A 134 2.38 9.44 -18.38
N SER A 135 2.36 8.72 -17.25
CA SER A 135 2.61 7.27 -17.20
C SER A 135 1.32 6.47 -17.42
N GLN A 136 1.43 5.37 -18.17
CA GLN A 136 0.36 4.38 -18.37
C GLN A 136 0.47 3.18 -17.43
N VAL A 137 1.34 3.26 -16.41
CA VAL A 137 1.56 2.20 -15.42
C VAL A 137 1.59 2.84 -14.04
N THR A 138 0.88 2.23 -13.07
CA THR A 138 0.92 2.64 -11.67
C THR A 138 2.27 2.28 -11.03
N PRO A 139 2.80 3.11 -10.14
CA PRO A 139 4.19 2.95 -9.70
C PRO A 139 4.39 1.87 -8.62
N GLY A 140 3.36 1.50 -7.85
CA GLY A 140 3.42 0.51 -6.78
C GLY A 140 2.83 -0.85 -7.15
N SER A 141 1.57 -0.86 -7.58
CA SER A 141 0.87 -2.06 -8.04
C SER A 141 1.42 -2.57 -9.36
N GLN A 142 2.01 -1.70 -10.20
CA GLN A 142 2.54 -2.02 -11.55
C GLN A 142 1.43 -2.48 -12.52
N GLU A 143 0.22 -1.98 -12.29
CA GLU A 143 -0.95 -2.23 -13.11
C GLU A 143 -1.06 -1.20 -14.24
N ALA A 144 -1.81 -1.55 -15.28
CA ALA A 144 -2.09 -0.63 -16.36
C ALA A 144 -2.96 0.55 -15.88
N TRP A 145 -2.54 1.77 -16.20
CA TRP A 145 -3.17 3.01 -15.82
C TRP A 145 -3.64 3.79 -17.04
N TYR A 146 -4.96 3.94 -17.19
CA TYR A 146 -5.56 4.60 -18.36
C TYR A 146 -6.23 5.94 -18.03
N GLN A 147 -6.11 6.41 -16.79
CA GLN A 147 -6.73 7.65 -16.34
C GLN A 147 -5.74 8.81 -16.45
N THR A 148 -6.22 10.02 -16.18
CA THR A 148 -5.39 11.23 -16.04
C THR A 148 -4.58 11.19 -14.74
N SER A 149 -4.05 12.33 -14.29
CA SER A 149 -3.42 12.48 -12.96
C SER A 149 -4.23 11.74 -11.88
N PRO A 150 -3.60 10.91 -11.04
CA PRO A 150 -4.27 10.14 -10.02
C PRO A 150 -4.88 11.04 -8.94
N GLY A 151 -6.02 10.58 -8.41
CA GLY A 151 -6.58 11.15 -7.19
C GLY A 151 -5.81 10.68 -5.95
N ARG A 152 -6.13 11.30 -4.81
CA ARG A 152 -5.56 10.99 -3.49
C ARG A 152 -5.56 9.51 -3.18
N ASP A 153 -6.71 8.85 -3.32
CA ASP A 153 -6.88 7.46 -2.90
C ASP A 153 -5.93 6.53 -3.65
N TYR A 154 -5.69 6.80 -4.93
CA TYR A 154 -4.70 6.07 -5.72
C TYR A 154 -3.28 6.38 -5.25
N VAL A 155 -2.91 7.64 -5.00
CA VAL A 155 -1.57 7.98 -4.51
C VAL A 155 -1.30 7.28 -3.18
N ASN A 156 -2.26 7.28 -2.26
CA ASN A 156 -2.14 6.60 -0.98
C ASN A 156 -2.04 5.08 -1.13
N ALA A 157 -2.93 4.48 -1.93
CA ALA A 157 -2.92 3.04 -2.14
C ALA A 157 -1.62 2.57 -2.79
N GLU A 158 -1.15 3.28 -3.81
CA GLU A 158 0.11 3.01 -4.48
C GLU A 158 1.31 3.19 -3.55
N TRP A 159 1.31 4.21 -2.70
CA TRP A 159 2.34 4.36 -1.66
C TRP A 159 2.41 3.13 -0.75
N HIS A 160 1.28 2.61 -0.26
CA HIS A 160 1.28 1.37 0.51
C HIS A 160 1.79 0.16 -0.29
N MET A 161 1.45 0.04 -1.58
CA MET A 161 2.01 -1.04 -2.41
C MET A 161 3.54 -0.95 -2.49
N VAL A 162 4.07 0.26 -2.69
CA VAL A 162 5.52 0.54 -2.74
C VAL A 162 6.19 0.28 -1.41
N THR A 163 5.66 0.83 -0.31
CA THR A 163 6.19 0.60 1.04
C THR A 163 6.20 -0.89 1.37
N GLY A 164 5.14 -1.62 1.03
CA GLY A 164 5.09 -3.09 1.16
C GLY A 164 6.25 -3.76 0.41
N ARG A 165 6.53 -3.33 -0.83
CA ARG A 165 7.66 -3.84 -1.62
C ARG A 165 9.00 -3.50 -0.99
N ILE A 166 9.22 -2.29 -0.47
CA ILE A 166 10.49 -1.92 0.20
C ILE A 166 10.79 -2.88 1.34
N TYR A 167 9.79 -3.21 2.13
CA TYR A 167 9.99 -4.08 3.29
C TYR A 167 10.21 -5.55 2.92
N LEU A 168 9.69 -6.01 1.79
CA LEU A 168 9.93 -7.37 1.27
C LEU A 168 11.19 -7.46 0.40
N GLU A 169 11.59 -6.35 -0.25
CA GLU A 169 12.70 -6.23 -1.20
C GLU A 169 13.59 -4.99 -0.88
N PRO A 170 14.29 -4.96 0.26
CA PRO A 170 14.94 -3.74 0.78
C PRO A 170 16.11 -3.20 -0.06
N ASN A 171 16.56 -3.95 -1.08
CA ASN A 171 17.66 -3.56 -1.97
C ASN A 171 17.16 -3.01 -3.32
N ASN A 172 15.84 -2.86 -3.52
CA ASN A 172 15.27 -2.37 -4.76
C ASN A 172 15.31 -0.84 -4.81
N GLU A 173 16.40 -0.28 -5.33
CA GLU A 173 16.63 1.18 -5.39
C GLU A 173 15.55 1.92 -6.18
N PHE A 174 15.04 1.31 -7.27
CA PHE A 174 13.95 1.88 -8.05
C PHE A 174 12.70 2.11 -7.19
N VAL A 175 12.29 1.11 -6.41
CA VAL A 175 11.12 1.20 -5.52
C VAL A 175 11.33 2.25 -4.42
N LYS A 176 12.56 2.43 -3.92
CA LYS A 176 12.88 3.51 -2.96
C LYS A 176 12.68 4.90 -3.55
N GLY A 177 13.07 5.10 -4.81
CA GLY A 177 12.83 6.37 -5.51
C GLY A 177 11.34 6.67 -5.67
N VAL A 178 10.55 5.64 -5.98
CA VAL A 178 9.08 5.76 -6.02
C VAL A 178 8.52 6.14 -4.65
N ASP A 179 8.93 5.45 -3.58
CA ASP A 179 8.42 5.67 -2.22
C ASP A 179 8.68 7.09 -1.74
N GLU A 180 9.88 7.61 -2.00
CA GLU A 180 10.21 9.00 -1.66
C GLU A 180 9.24 9.97 -2.33
N ILE A 181 8.95 9.81 -3.62
CA ILE A 181 8.06 10.73 -4.33
C ILE A 181 6.62 10.61 -3.84
N LEU A 182 6.12 9.40 -3.62
CA LEU A 182 4.74 9.22 -3.15
C LEU A 182 4.58 9.65 -1.69
N SER A 183 5.59 9.46 -0.85
CA SER A 183 5.62 10.00 0.52
C SER A 183 5.71 11.53 0.49
N TRP A 184 6.63 12.09 -0.28
CA TRP A 184 6.74 13.53 -0.49
C TRP A 184 5.45 14.12 -1.05
N MET A 185 4.71 13.44 -1.92
CA MET A 185 3.46 13.96 -2.46
C MET A 185 2.40 14.18 -1.37
N GLN A 186 2.43 13.35 -0.32
CA GLN A 186 1.44 13.31 0.76
C GLN A 186 1.85 14.13 1.98
N ASP A 187 3.14 14.31 2.26
CA ASP A 187 3.64 14.88 3.52
C ASP A 187 3.76 16.43 3.43
N LEU A 188 2.77 17.20 3.87
CA LEU A 188 2.81 18.69 3.85
C LEU A 188 3.51 19.26 5.09
N ARG A 189 4.81 19.01 5.22
CA ARG A 189 5.66 19.63 6.26
C ARG A 189 6.34 20.90 5.77
#